data_AF-A0A3N5HQU5-F1
#
_entry.id   AF-A0A3N5HQU5-F1
#
_cell.length_a   1.000
_cell.length_b   1.000
_cell.length_c   1.000
_cell.angle_alpha   90.00
_cell.angle_beta   90.00
_cell.angle_gamma   90.00
#
_symmetry.space_group_name_H-M   'P 1'
#
loop_
_entity.id
_entity.type
_entity.pdbx_description
1 polymer ?
#
loop_
_entity_poly.entity_id
_entity_poly.type
_entity_poly.pdbx_seq_one_letter_code
_entity_poly.pdbx_strand_id
1 'polypeptide(L)'
;MALTLVEANQVVQGAIDKAREMNIRISVAVCDAGGRLMAFNRMDNAIWASVYGCQGKAIASVAFGRASGELAERAGSPIIQGIA
;
A
#
# COMPACT_ATOMS: atom_id res chain seq x y z
N MET A 1 -11.76 -11.92 -10.37
CA MET A 1 -10.91 -13.01 -9.84
C MET A 1 -10.29 -12.52 -8.53
N ALA A 2 -10.24 -13.35 -7.49
CA ALA A 2 -9.67 -12.95 -6.20
C ALA A 2 -8.13 -13.06 -6.24
N LEU A 3 -7.43 -12.09 -5.65
CA LEU A 3 -5.98 -12.13 -5.49
C LEU A 3 -5.59 -13.31 -4.59
N THR A 4 -4.67 -14.15 -5.05
CA THR A 4 -4.12 -15.27 -4.28
C THR A 4 -2.94 -14.83 -3.41
N LEU A 5 -2.61 -15.63 -2.40
CA LEU A 5 -1.41 -15.39 -1.57
C LEU A 5 -0.11 -15.45 -2.41
N VAL A 6 -0.05 -16.32 -3.41
CA VAL A 6 1.11 -16.44 -4.30
C VAL A 6 1.32 -15.15 -5.09
N GLU A 7 0.25 -14.61 -5.69
CA GLU A 7 0.30 -13.34 -6.41
C GLU A 7 0.62 -12.17 -5.47
N ALA A 8 0.05 -12.14 -4.26
CA ALA A 8 0.36 -11.12 -3.27
C ALA A 8 1.86 -11.11 -2.91
N ASN A 9 2.47 -12.27 -2.72
CA ASN A 9 3.90 -12.39 -2.45
C ASN A 9 4.76 -12.01 -3.66
N GLN A 10 4.31 -12.28 -4.89
CA GLN A 10 4.99 -11.80 -6.11
C GLN A 10 5.00 -10.27 -6.19
N VAL A 11 3.88 -9.62 -5.87
CA VAL A 11 3.80 -8.15 -5.80
C VAL A 11 4.77 -7.59 -4.76
N VAL A 12 4.84 -8.22 -3.57
CA VAL A 12 5.80 -7.84 -2.52
C VAL A 12 7.24 -7.96 -3.03
N GLN A 13 7.58 -9.07 -3.68
CA GLN A 13 8.93 -9.30 -4.18
C GLN A 13 9.32 -8.26 -5.24
N GLY A 14 8.43 -7.97 -6.21
CA GLY A 14 8.67 -6.95 -7.22
C GLY A 14 8.87 -5.55 -6.63
N ALA A 15 8.13 -5.19 -5.59
CA ALA A 15 8.31 -3.91 -4.89
C ALA A 15 9.67 -3.84 -4.16
N ILE A 16 10.09 -4.93 -3.51
CA ILE A 16 11.39 -5.02 -2.83
C ILE A 16 12.54 -4.94 -3.85
N ASP A 17 12.43 -5.64 -4.97
CA ASP A 17 13.46 -5.62 -6.00
C ASP A 17 13.60 -4.22 -6.61
N LYS A 18 12.47 -3.53 -6.85
CA LYS A 18 12.53 -2.13 -7.30
C LYS A 18 13.16 -1.21 -6.26
N ALA A 19 12.85 -1.40 -4.97
CA ALA A 19 13.46 -0.62 -3.89
C ALA A 19 14.98 -0.84 -3.81
N ARG A 20 15.46 -2.06 -4.05
CA ARG A 20 16.89 -2.39 -4.14
C ARG A 20 17.57 -1.68 -5.30
N GLU A 21 16.96 -1.69 -6.49
CA GLU A 21 17.47 -0.94 -7.65
C GLU A 21 17.60 0.57 -7.36
N MET A 22 16.64 1.13 -6.62
CA MET A 22 16.61 2.54 -6.24
C MET A 22 17.48 2.88 -5.02
N ASN A 23 18.14 1.88 -4.41
CA ASN A 23 18.90 2.01 -3.16
C ASN A 23 18.10 2.64 -2.00
N ILE A 24 16.81 2.30 -1.90
CA ILE A 24 15.92 2.73 -0.80
C ILE A 24 15.45 1.53 0.02
N ARG A 25 14.95 1.80 1.23
CA ARG A 25 14.45 0.78 2.17
C ARG A 25 12.98 1.07 2.48
N ILE A 26 12.12 0.09 2.22
CA ILE A 26 10.67 0.27 2.32
C ILE A 26 10.01 -0.83 3.17
N SER A 27 8.77 -0.57 3.57
CA SER A 27 7.80 -1.62 3.92
C SER A 27 6.77 -1.72 2.81
N VAL A 28 6.29 -2.93 2.54
CA VAL A 28 5.32 -3.25 1.50
C VAL A 28 4.14 -3.95 2.14
N ALA A 29 2.92 -3.51 1.79
CA ALA A 29 1.67 -4.13 2.21
C ALA A 29 0.81 -4.38 0.97
N VAL A 30 0.17 -5.55 0.90
CA VAL A 30 -0.75 -5.94 -0.16
C VAL A 30 -2.09 -6.31 0.46
N CYS A 31 -3.18 -5.74 -0.04
CA CYS A 31 -4.54 -6.01 0.41
C CYS A 31 -5.34 -6.74 -0.67
N ASP A 32 -6.34 -7.52 -0.26
CA ASP A 32 -7.38 -8.04 -1.16
C ASP A 32 -8.37 -6.94 -1.59
N ALA A 33 -9.33 -7.30 -2.45
CA ALA A 33 -10.37 -6.38 -2.93
C ALA A 33 -11.30 -5.84 -1.83
N GLY A 34 -11.32 -6.47 -0.64
CA GLY A 34 -12.05 -6.00 0.53
C GLY A 34 -11.20 -5.16 1.48
N GLY A 35 -9.94 -4.86 1.13
CA GLY A 35 -9.01 -4.09 1.96
C GLY A 35 -8.35 -4.90 3.07
N ARG A 36 -8.50 -6.24 3.10
CA ARG A 36 -7.89 -7.10 4.12
C ARG A 36 -6.43 -7.38 3.75
N LEU A 37 -5.55 -7.29 4.74
CA LEU A 37 -4.12 -7.52 4.53
C LEU A 37 -3.87 -8.98 4.12
N MET A 38 -3.18 -9.17 3.00
CA MET A 38 -2.82 -10.49 2.45
C MET A 38 -1.33 -10.80 2.63
N ALA A 39 -0.47 -9.81 2.43
CA ALA A 39 0.98 -9.95 2.59
C ALA A 39 1.60 -8.64 3.10
N PHE A 40 2.62 -8.75 3.94
CA PHE A 40 3.31 -7.60 4.51
C PHE A 40 4.78 -7.93 4.82
N ASN A 41 5.69 -7.15 4.23
CA ASN A 41 7.12 -7.27 4.47
C ASN A 41 7.74 -5.91 4.79
N ARG A 42 8.63 -5.87 5.77
CA ARG A 42 9.49 -4.72 6.06
C ARG A 42 10.93 -5.09 5.72
N MET A 43 11.57 -4.30 4.87
CA MET A 43 13.01 -4.47 4.61
C MET A 43 13.83 -4.14 5.86
N ASP A 44 14.96 -4.82 6.01
CA ASP A 44 15.92 -4.50 7.06
C ASP A 44 16.35 -3.02 6.98
N ASN A 45 16.45 -2.39 8.14
CA ASN A 45 16.79 -0.97 8.29
C ASN A 45 15.80 0.02 7.64
N ALA A 46 14.62 -0.41 7.19
CA ALA A 46 13.55 0.51 6.79
C ALA A 46 13.03 1.29 8.01
N ILE A 47 12.62 2.54 7.79
CA ILE A 47 12.05 3.42 8.83
C ILE A 47 10.87 2.70 9.50
N TRP A 48 10.86 2.62 10.84
CA TRP A 48 9.83 1.89 11.59
C TRP A 48 8.40 2.36 11.27
N ALA A 49 8.21 3.66 11.06
CA ALA A 49 6.91 4.24 10.74
C ALA A 49 6.39 3.86 9.33
N SER A 50 7.25 3.39 8.43
CA SER A 50 6.84 2.97 7.07
C SER A 50 5.84 1.80 7.09
N VAL A 51 5.83 1.02 8.17
CA VAL A 51 4.87 -0.07 8.43
C VAL A 51 3.43 0.45 8.40
N TYR A 52 3.15 1.55 9.08
CA TYR A 52 1.80 2.13 9.12
C TYR A 52 1.45 2.81 7.80
N GLY A 53 2.42 3.55 7.24
CA GLY A 53 2.23 4.29 5.99
C GLY A 53 1.88 3.37 4.81
N CYS A 54 2.57 2.25 4.64
CA CYS A 54 2.28 1.34 3.52
C CYS A 54 0.92 0.63 3.66
N GLN A 55 0.54 0.22 4.88
CA GLN A 55 -0.78 -0.38 5.13
C GLN A 55 -1.92 0.60 4.84
N GLY A 56 -1.81 1.84 5.33
CA GLY A 56 -2.79 2.89 5.04
C GLY A 56 -2.90 3.18 3.54
N LYS A 57 -1.76 3.24 2.83
CA LYS A 57 -1.75 3.42 1.36
C LYS A 57 -2.41 2.26 0.61
N ALA A 58 -2.17 1.02 1.02
CA ALA A 58 -2.79 -0.16 0.40
C ALA A 58 -4.31 -0.14 0.57
N ILE A 59 -4.79 0.10 1.79
CA ILE A 59 -6.23 0.19 2.10
C ILE A 59 -6.88 1.34 1.32
N ALA A 60 -6.26 2.53 1.34
CA ALA A 60 -6.77 3.68 0.60
C ALA A 60 -6.84 3.40 -0.91
N SER A 61 -5.85 2.70 -1.46
CA SER A 61 -5.85 2.38 -2.89
C SER A 61 -6.99 1.43 -3.27
N VAL A 62 -7.27 0.43 -2.44
CA VAL A 62 -8.41 -0.47 -2.64
C VAL A 62 -9.74 0.25 -2.44
N ALA A 63 -9.89 1.06 -1.38
CA ALA A 63 -11.13 1.76 -1.06
C ALA A 63 -11.60 2.71 -2.17
N PHE A 64 -10.67 3.36 -2.86
CA PHE A 64 -10.97 4.34 -3.90
C PHE A 64 -10.70 3.83 -5.33
N GLY A 65 -10.15 2.62 -5.48
CA GLY A 65 -9.81 2.02 -6.77
C GLY A 65 -8.75 2.80 -7.57
N ARG A 66 -7.87 3.54 -6.90
CA ARG A 66 -6.89 4.47 -7.50
C ARG A 66 -5.62 4.54 -6.66
N ALA A 67 -4.54 5.11 -7.19
CA ALA A 67 -3.32 5.29 -6.40
C ALA A 67 -3.57 6.23 -5.21
N SER A 68 -3.19 5.82 -3.99
CA SER A 68 -3.42 6.61 -2.77
C SER A 68 -2.82 8.03 -2.84
N GLY A 69 -1.77 8.25 -3.64
CA GLY A 69 -1.16 9.58 -3.83
C GLY A 69 -2.10 10.59 -4.50
N GLU A 70 -3.03 10.12 -5.33
CA GLU A 70 -4.05 10.95 -5.98
C GLU A 70 -5.15 11.40 -5.02
N LEU A 71 -5.25 10.78 -3.84
CA LEU A 71 -6.26 11.13 -2.85
C LEU A 71 -5.92 12.42 -2.09
N ALA A 72 -4.65 12.81 -2.04
CA ALA A 72 -4.21 14.00 -1.30
C ALA A 72 -4.89 15.27 -1.80
N GLU A 73 -5.02 15.42 -3.12
CA GLU A 73 -5.70 16.56 -3.75
C GLU A 73 -7.21 16.59 -3.41
N ARG A 74 -7.83 15.41 -3.33
CA ARG A 74 -9.28 15.28 -3.11
C ARG A 74 -9.66 15.27 -1.63
N ALA A 75 -8.68 15.13 -0.73
CA ALA A 75 -8.88 15.05 0.71
C ALA A 75 -9.62 16.28 1.26
N GLY A 76 -9.39 17.46 0.68
CA GLY A 76 -10.07 18.70 1.06
C GLY A 76 -11.43 18.93 0.41
N SER A 77 -11.91 18.03 -0.45
CA SER A 77 -13.22 18.22 -1.10
C SER A 77 -14.36 18.13 -0.08
N PRO A 78 -15.43 18.93 -0.22
CA PRO A 78 -16.56 18.91 0.71
C PRO A 78 -17.20 17.52 0.88
N ILE A 79 -17.20 16.71 -0.18
CA ILE A 79 -17.73 15.35 -0.17
C ILE A 79 -16.91 14.45 0.76
N ILE A 80 -15.58 14.48 0.64
CA ILE A 80 -14.69 13.63 1.45
C ILE A 80 -14.68 14.11 2.91
N GLN A 81 -14.67 15.42 3.14
CA GLN A 81 -14.74 16.01 4.48
C GLN A 81 -16.07 15.72 5.20
N GLY A 82 -17.18 15.58 4.46
CA GLY A 82 -18.48 15.26 5.04
C GLY A 82 -18.70 13.79 5.40
N ILE A 83 -17.81 12.88 4.97
CA ILE A 83 -17.87 11.44 5.26
C ILE A 83 -16.94 11.06 6.44
N ALA A 84 -15.91 11.87 6.70
CA ALA A 84 -14.87 11.61 7.70
C ALA A 84 -15.35 11.72 9.15
#